data_AF-X0YN49-F1
#
_entry.id   AF-X0YN49-F1
#
_cell.length_a   1.000
_cell.length_b   1.000
_cell.length_c   1.000
_cell.angle_alpha   90.00
_cell.angle_beta   90.00
_cell.angle_gamma   90.00
#
_symmetry.space_group_name_H-M   'P 1'
#
loop_
_entity.id
_entity.type
_entity.pdbx_description
1 polymer ?
#
loop_
_entity_poly.entity_id
_entity_poly.type
_entity_poly.pdbx_seq_one_letter_code
_entity_poly.pdbx_strand_id
1 'polypeptide(L)'
;EFMDADVVFLTCGLGGGTGTGATPIIAREAKKAGAIVVTFCTLPFGMEGEKRSLRANNALKELAQYSDSLIPIPNDRLFKLDQNISMMTGFKIMDEVLVRSCRSLVGLINNCGMVNLDYADVKNVLRKTGKYPSGIIGIADSVGDKNDLINKTKLAINNPLLEPDTKKIDQCIVSISGDHDISLSKIDNVVSTVSNEVSSDADLKFGAMIDPTLGNKIKILFLGKGPISPLLLKALNSEERMNDIEEDMGYKNVINRLF
;
A
#
# COMPACT_ATOMS: atom_id res chain seq x y z
N GLU A 1 12.07 -21.60 5.73
CA GLU A 1 11.31 -21.45 6.97
C GLU A 1 11.23 -19.96 7.31
N PHE A 2 10.06 -19.47 7.76
CA PHE A 2 9.89 -18.08 8.23
C PHE A 2 10.21 -17.92 9.73
N MET A 3 10.86 -18.90 10.36
CA MET A 3 10.86 -19.08 11.81
C MET A 3 11.50 -17.95 12.62
N ASP A 4 12.23 -17.02 11.99
CA ASP A 4 12.87 -15.88 12.66
C ASP A 4 12.58 -14.51 12.02
N ALA A 5 11.55 -14.38 11.17
CA ALA A 5 11.23 -13.11 10.52
C ALA A 5 10.17 -12.31 11.31
N ASP A 6 10.51 -11.11 11.80
CA ASP A 6 9.54 -10.23 12.45
C ASP A 6 8.54 -9.60 11.48
N VAL A 7 9.01 -9.25 10.27
CA VAL A 7 8.21 -8.64 9.20
C VAL A 7 8.53 -9.34 7.90
N VAL A 8 7.49 -9.71 7.15
CA VAL A 8 7.60 -10.32 5.82
C VAL A 8 6.94 -9.39 4.81
N PHE A 9 7.75 -8.90 3.88
CA PHE A 9 7.29 -8.11 2.74
C PHE A 9 7.02 -9.02 1.54
N LEU A 10 5.80 -9.01 1.04
CA LEU A 10 5.40 -9.74 -0.15
C LEU A 10 5.15 -8.76 -1.29
N THR A 11 5.63 -9.09 -2.47
CA THR A 11 5.37 -8.33 -3.69
C THR A 11 4.96 -9.27 -4.82
N CYS A 12 3.87 -8.95 -5.52
CA CYS A 12 3.41 -9.78 -6.64
C CYS A 12 2.56 -9.00 -7.65
N GLY A 13 2.58 -9.47 -8.90
CA GLY A 13 1.54 -9.13 -9.88
C GLY A 13 0.40 -10.14 -9.83
N LEU A 14 -0.81 -9.66 -9.58
CA LEU A 14 -2.02 -10.47 -9.56
C LEU A 14 -2.62 -10.62 -10.97
N GLY A 15 -3.37 -11.71 -11.17
CA GLY A 15 -4.03 -12.05 -12.43
C GLY A 15 -3.30 -13.10 -13.27
N GLY A 16 -2.01 -13.33 -12.97
CA GLY A 16 -1.22 -14.42 -13.53
C GLY A 16 -1.51 -15.79 -12.91
N GLY A 17 -0.54 -16.70 -12.98
CA GLY A 17 -0.59 -18.02 -12.33
C GLY A 17 0.15 -18.01 -10.99
N THR A 18 1.49 -17.96 -11.04
CA THR A 18 2.35 -18.15 -9.87
C THR A 18 2.17 -17.08 -8.80
N GLY A 19 2.28 -15.79 -9.15
CA GLY A 19 2.12 -14.71 -8.16
C GLY A 19 0.73 -14.68 -7.52
N THR A 20 -0.29 -15.06 -8.28
CA THR A 20 -1.69 -15.08 -7.82
C THR A 20 -1.97 -16.27 -6.89
N GLY A 21 -1.43 -17.45 -7.19
CA GLY A 21 -1.66 -18.66 -6.37
C GLY A 21 -0.68 -18.85 -5.21
N ALA A 22 0.59 -18.46 -5.38
CA ALA A 22 1.63 -18.72 -4.38
C ALA A 22 1.65 -17.66 -3.26
N THR A 23 1.45 -16.38 -3.59
CA THR A 23 1.58 -15.29 -2.62
C THR A 23 0.61 -15.42 -1.44
N PRO A 24 -0.67 -15.79 -1.60
CA PRO A 24 -1.57 -16.02 -0.47
C PRO A 24 -1.11 -17.16 0.45
N ILE A 25 -0.57 -18.23 -0.13
CA ILE A 25 -0.01 -19.37 0.63
C ILE A 25 1.18 -18.89 1.45
N ILE A 26 2.10 -18.14 0.84
CA ILE A 26 3.28 -17.59 1.52
C ILE A 26 2.85 -16.64 2.64
N ALA A 27 1.88 -15.75 2.39
CA ALA A 27 1.31 -14.84 3.39
C ALA A 27 0.75 -15.62 4.59
N ARG A 28 0.00 -16.69 4.33
CA ARG A 28 -0.55 -17.55 5.38
C ARG A 28 0.53 -18.20 6.23
N GLU A 29 1.56 -18.77 5.61
CA GLU A 29 2.64 -19.42 6.36
C GLU A 29 3.49 -18.41 7.15
N ALA A 30 3.76 -17.23 6.59
CA ALA A 30 4.42 -16.15 7.32
C ALA A 30 3.59 -15.67 8.53
N LYS A 31 2.27 -15.52 8.35
CA LYS A 31 1.33 -15.14 9.41
C LYS A 31 1.28 -16.19 10.53
N LYS A 32 1.24 -17.48 10.17
CA LYS A 32 1.29 -18.59 11.14
C LYS A 32 2.59 -18.61 11.94
N ALA A 33 3.70 -18.20 11.34
CA ALA A 33 4.99 -18.06 12.01
C ALA A 33 5.07 -16.83 12.95
N GLY A 34 4.02 -15.98 13.01
CA GLY A 34 3.97 -14.82 13.89
C GLY A 34 4.51 -13.51 13.28
N ALA A 35 4.94 -13.55 12.02
CA ALA A 35 5.43 -12.37 11.31
C ALA A 35 4.30 -11.39 10.98
N ILE A 36 4.63 -10.10 10.92
CA ILE A 36 3.76 -9.09 10.32
C ILE A 36 3.89 -9.18 8.80
N VAL A 37 2.78 -9.40 8.12
CA VAL A 37 2.76 -9.59 6.67
C VAL A 37 2.32 -8.31 5.98
N VAL A 38 3.24 -7.69 5.24
CA VAL A 38 2.96 -6.49 4.43
C VAL A 38 2.99 -6.88 2.96
N THR A 39 1.85 -6.77 2.28
CA THR A 39 1.71 -7.19 0.89
C THR A 39 1.53 -6.00 -0.03
N PHE A 40 2.45 -5.84 -0.98
CA PHE A 40 2.30 -4.99 -2.15
C PHE A 40 1.86 -5.85 -3.34
N CYS A 41 0.78 -5.46 -4.02
CA CYS A 41 0.37 -6.21 -5.19
C CYS A 41 -0.17 -5.32 -6.29
N THR A 42 0.12 -5.67 -7.54
CA THR A 42 -0.49 -4.98 -8.69
C THR A 42 -1.71 -5.73 -9.21
N LEU A 43 -2.73 -4.98 -9.63
CA LEU A 43 -3.85 -5.51 -10.38
C LEU A 43 -3.59 -5.34 -11.88
N PRO A 44 -3.98 -6.32 -12.72
CA PRO A 44 -3.69 -6.30 -14.15
C PRO A 44 -4.36 -5.11 -14.84
N PHE A 45 -3.84 -4.70 -16.00
CA PHE A 45 -4.53 -3.71 -16.83
C PHE A 45 -5.87 -4.27 -17.33
N GLY A 46 -6.88 -3.41 -17.50
CA GLY A 46 -8.18 -3.81 -18.04
C GLY A 46 -8.08 -4.53 -19.40
N MET A 47 -7.11 -4.13 -20.23
CA MET A 47 -6.85 -4.73 -21.55
C MET A 47 -6.28 -6.15 -21.49
N GLU A 48 -5.78 -6.61 -20.34
CA GLU A 48 -5.29 -7.99 -20.19
C GLU A 48 -6.42 -9.03 -20.08
N GLY A 49 -7.67 -8.56 -19.93
CA GLY A 49 -8.88 -9.36 -20.04
C GLY A 49 -9.50 -9.79 -18.72
N GLU A 50 -10.82 -10.01 -18.73
CA GLU A 50 -11.63 -10.26 -17.53
C GLU A 50 -11.20 -11.46 -16.71
N LYS A 51 -10.73 -12.55 -17.37
CA LYS A 51 -10.26 -13.75 -16.68
C LYS A 51 -9.08 -13.45 -15.75
N ARG A 52 -8.16 -12.56 -16.15
CA ARG A 52 -7.02 -12.14 -15.30
C ARG A 52 -7.53 -11.27 -14.15
N SER A 53 -8.42 -10.33 -14.42
CA SER A 53 -9.02 -9.47 -13.39
C SER A 53 -9.78 -10.27 -12.33
N LEU A 54 -10.55 -11.29 -12.72
CA LEU A 54 -11.26 -12.16 -11.79
C LEU A 54 -10.30 -12.94 -10.88
N ARG A 55 -9.26 -13.54 -11.47
CA ARG A 55 -8.20 -14.22 -10.70
C ARG A 55 -7.53 -13.28 -9.71
N ALA A 56 -7.24 -12.05 -10.14
CA ALA A 56 -6.62 -11.05 -9.31
C ALA A 56 -7.51 -10.66 -8.12
N ASN A 57 -8.80 -10.44 -8.35
CA ASN A 57 -9.76 -10.13 -7.28
C ASN A 57 -9.89 -11.27 -6.27
N ASN A 58 -9.92 -12.52 -6.72
CA ASN A 58 -9.98 -13.68 -5.83
C ASN A 58 -8.73 -13.78 -4.94
N ALA A 59 -7.54 -13.66 -5.53
CA ALA A 59 -6.31 -13.66 -4.75
C ALA A 59 -6.20 -12.45 -3.82
N LEU A 60 -6.71 -11.28 -4.21
CA LEU A 60 -6.72 -10.09 -3.36
C LEU A 60 -7.51 -10.32 -2.07
N LYS A 61 -8.65 -11.01 -2.14
CA LYS A 61 -9.44 -11.39 -0.97
C LYS A 61 -8.71 -12.38 -0.08
N GLU A 62 -8.08 -13.39 -0.68
CA GLU A 62 -7.32 -14.39 0.06
C GLU A 62 -6.14 -13.73 0.79
N LEU A 63 -5.42 -12.83 0.12
CA LEU A 63 -4.36 -12.02 0.72
C LEU A 63 -4.87 -11.15 1.86
N ALA A 64 -6.10 -10.62 1.77
CA ALA A 64 -6.69 -9.81 2.83
C ALA A 64 -6.91 -10.60 4.14
N GLN A 65 -7.07 -11.92 4.06
CA GLN A 65 -7.20 -12.75 5.26
C GLN A 65 -5.86 -12.84 6.01
N TYR A 66 -4.76 -12.97 5.27
CA TYR A 66 -3.44 -13.29 5.82
C TYR A 66 -2.50 -12.09 5.96
N SER A 67 -2.76 -10.97 5.30
CA SER A 67 -1.95 -9.76 5.40
C SER A 67 -2.32 -8.91 6.63
N ASP A 68 -1.33 -8.27 7.23
CA ASP A 68 -1.50 -7.19 8.20
C ASP A 68 -1.77 -5.85 7.50
N SER A 69 -0.96 -5.56 6.48
CA SER A 69 -1.15 -4.42 5.59
C SER A 69 -1.16 -4.89 4.15
N LEU A 70 -2.09 -4.37 3.35
CA LEU A 70 -2.30 -4.76 1.97
C LEU A 70 -2.46 -3.51 1.11
N ILE A 71 -1.55 -3.35 0.16
CA ILE A 71 -1.43 -2.15 -0.68
C ILE A 71 -1.61 -2.60 -2.14
N PRO A 72 -2.87 -2.70 -2.61
CA PRO A 72 -3.17 -3.02 -4.00
C PRO A 72 -3.01 -1.78 -4.88
N ILE A 73 -2.28 -1.93 -5.99
CA ILE A 73 -1.99 -0.86 -6.95
C ILE A 73 -2.58 -1.24 -8.31
N PRO A 74 -3.56 -0.53 -8.86
CA PRO A 74 -4.10 -0.84 -10.19
C PRO A 74 -3.14 -0.36 -11.27
N ASN A 75 -2.73 -1.25 -12.18
CA ASN A 75 -1.90 -0.89 -13.33
C ASN A 75 -2.56 0.19 -14.20
N ASP A 76 -3.89 0.17 -14.32
CA ASP A 76 -4.67 1.18 -15.06
C ASP A 76 -4.47 2.62 -14.55
N ARG A 77 -3.95 2.81 -13.32
CA ARG A 77 -3.62 4.15 -12.81
C ARG A 77 -2.48 4.82 -13.56
N LEU A 78 -1.65 4.06 -14.27
CA LEU A 78 -0.61 4.61 -15.13
C LEU A 78 -1.18 5.51 -16.24
N PHE A 79 -2.37 5.20 -16.77
CA PHE A 79 -2.99 6.03 -17.80
C PHE A 79 -3.37 7.43 -17.32
N LYS A 80 -3.49 7.63 -15.99
CA LYS A 80 -3.67 8.97 -15.42
C LYS A 80 -2.38 9.80 -15.42
N LEU A 81 -1.23 9.14 -15.43
CA LEU A 81 0.08 9.79 -15.44
C LEU A 81 0.51 10.10 -16.88
N ASP A 82 0.34 9.15 -17.79
CA ASP A 82 0.64 9.31 -19.21
C ASP A 82 -0.25 8.38 -20.05
N GLN A 83 -1.08 8.96 -20.91
CA GLN A 83 -1.97 8.21 -21.79
C GLN A 83 -1.23 7.54 -22.97
N ASN A 84 -0.01 7.99 -23.29
CA ASN A 84 0.77 7.50 -24.42
C ASN A 84 1.78 6.41 -24.01
N ILE A 85 1.78 6.00 -22.75
CA ILE A 85 2.73 5.02 -22.25
C ILE A 85 2.53 3.65 -22.93
N SER A 86 3.62 3.09 -23.44
CA SER A 86 3.59 1.73 -23.99
C SER A 86 3.36 0.70 -22.89
N MET A 87 2.70 -0.42 -23.21
CA MET A 87 2.43 -1.50 -22.24
C MET A 87 3.70 -2.01 -21.55
N MET A 88 4.78 -2.23 -22.31
CA MET A 88 6.06 -2.72 -21.78
C MET A 88 6.71 -1.68 -20.84
N THR A 89 6.62 -0.39 -21.18
CA THR A 89 7.08 0.68 -20.29
C THR A 89 6.24 0.73 -19.02
N GLY A 90 4.91 0.61 -19.15
CA GLY A 90 3.99 0.57 -18.02
C GLY A 90 4.33 -0.52 -17.02
N PHE A 91 4.55 -1.76 -17.47
CA PHE A 91 4.97 -2.85 -16.57
C PHE A 91 6.27 -2.53 -15.82
N LYS A 92 7.27 -2.00 -16.52
CA LYS A 92 8.55 -1.61 -15.89
C LYS A 92 8.35 -0.53 -14.82
N ILE A 93 7.49 0.47 -15.07
CA ILE A 93 7.18 1.49 -14.08
C ILE A 93 6.49 0.87 -12.86
N MET A 94 5.54 -0.05 -13.07
CA MET A 94 4.87 -0.73 -11.95
C MET A 94 5.82 -1.59 -11.12
N ASP A 95 6.72 -2.32 -11.77
CA ASP A 95 7.75 -3.09 -11.08
C ASP A 95 8.67 -2.18 -10.27
N GLU A 96 9.06 -1.02 -10.83
CA GLU A 96 9.86 -0.03 -10.12
C GLU A 96 9.12 0.55 -8.91
N VAL A 97 7.81 0.85 -9.03
CA VAL A 97 6.96 1.32 -7.93
C VAL A 97 6.93 0.28 -6.80
N LEU A 98 6.74 -1.00 -7.12
CA LEU A 98 6.73 -2.08 -6.13
C LEU A 98 8.08 -2.19 -5.41
N VAL A 99 9.17 -2.22 -6.17
CA VAL A 99 10.52 -2.35 -5.62
C VAL A 99 10.89 -1.14 -4.76
N ARG A 100 10.56 0.07 -5.21
CA ARG A 100 10.80 1.31 -4.47
C ARG A 100 10.00 1.36 -3.18
N SER A 101 8.75 0.88 -3.20
CA SER A 101 7.88 0.80 -2.02
C SER A 101 8.47 -0.14 -0.97
N CYS A 102 8.84 -1.37 -1.37
CA CYS A 102 9.47 -2.34 -0.48
C CYS A 102 10.79 -1.81 0.10
N ARG A 103 11.69 -1.27 -0.74
CA ARG A 103 12.98 -0.73 -0.26
C ARG A 103 12.79 0.41 0.74
N SER A 104 11.80 1.27 0.52
CA SER A 104 11.58 2.42 1.39
C SER A 104 11.06 1.99 2.76
N LEU A 105 10.17 0.99 2.83
CA LEU A 105 9.73 0.43 4.12
C LEU A 105 10.83 -0.35 4.84
N VAL A 106 11.61 -1.16 4.11
CA VAL A 106 12.77 -1.84 4.70
C VAL A 106 13.78 -0.83 5.23
N GLY A 107 14.02 0.26 4.48
CA GLY A 107 14.88 1.36 4.91
C GLY A 107 14.34 2.06 6.17
N LEU A 108 13.04 2.30 6.25
CA LEU A 108 12.38 2.87 7.43
C LEU A 108 12.58 2.01 8.68
N ILE A 109 12.49 0.69 8.54
CA ILE A 109 12.66 -0.26 9.66
C ILE A 109 14.13 -0.38 10.07
N ASN A 110 15.05 -0.45 9.11
CA ASN A 110 16.46 -0.72 9.40
C ASN A 110 17.24 0.52 9.87
N ASN A 111 16.83 1.71 9.42
CA ASN A 111 17.55 2.95 9.68
C ASN A 111 16.70 3.85 10.60
N CYS A 112 16.59 3.49 11.88
CA CYS A 112 16.11 4.43 12.90
C CYS A 112 17.07 5.64 12.93
N GLY A 113 16.63 6.78 12.39
CA GLY A 113 17.45 7.98 12.20
C GLY A 113 17.70 8.81 13.47
N MET A 114 18.12 10.07 13.30
CA MET A 114 18.48 10.97 14.41
C MET A 114 17.27 11.49 15.21
N VAL A 115 16.08 11.54 14.58
CA VAL A 115 14.83 11.90 15.26
C VAL A 115 13.99 10.63 15.40
N ASN A 116 13.70 10.27 16.64
CA ASN A 116 13.28 8.95 17.09
C ASN A 116 11.91 8.54 16.53
N LEU A 117 11.94 7.73 15.49
CA LEU A 117 10.84 6.86 15.10
C LEU A 117 11.29 5.43 15.42
N ASP A 118 10.61 4.78 16.35
CA ASP A 118 11.03 3.46 16.80
C ASP A 118 10.39 2.34 15.97
N TYR A 119 10.93 1.13 16.09
CA TYR A 119 10.39 -0.03 15.39
C TYR A 119 8.95 -0.35 15.81
N ALA A 120 8.56 -0.06 17.06
CA ALA A 120 7.22 -0.35 17.56
C ALA A 120 6.17 0.58 16.92
N ASP A 121 6.50 1.83 16.64
CA ASP A 121 5.66 2.77 15.90
C ASP A 121 5.39 2.24 14.48
N VAL A 122 6.44 1.85 13.75
CA VAL A 122 6.30 1.25 12.41
C VAL A 122 5.46 -0.03 12.48
N LYS A 123 5.73 -0.88 13.47
CA LYS A 123 4.99 -2.13 13.70
C LYS A 123 3.50 -1.88 13.93
N ASN A 124 3.15 -0.84 14.69
CA ASN A 124 1.77 -0.51 15.01
C ASN A 124 0.99 0.00 13.78
N VAL A 125 1.63 0.81 12.94
CA VAL A 125 1.02 1.30 11.69
C VAL A 125 0.82 0.16 10.68
N LEU A 126 1.75 -0.80 10.62
CA LEU A 126 1.65 -1.94 9.69
C LEU A 126 0.66 -3.03 10.13
N ARG A 127 0.33 -3.12 11.42
CA ARG A 127 -0.57 -4.15 11.97
C ARG A 127 -2.03 -3.94 11.54
N LYS A 128 -2.70 -5.04 11.14
CA LYS A 128 -4.14 -5.02 10.81
C LYS A 128 -4.97 -4.59 12.02
N THR A 129 -5.83 -3.59 11.81
CA THR A 129 -6.92 -3.23 12.72
C THR A 129 -8.26 -3.58 12.08
N GLY A 130 -9.14 -4.19 12.87
CA GLY A 130 -10.46 -4.60 12.39
C GLY A 130 -10.45 -5.81 11.44
N LYS A 131 -11.49 -5.91 10.62
CA LYS A 131 -11.78 -7.10 9.80
C LYS A 131 -10.82 -7.27 8.61
N TYR A 132 -10.41 -6.17 7.98
CA TYR A 132 -9.63 -6.18 6.74
C TYR A 132 -8.36 -5.34 6.88
N PRO A 133 -7.25 -5.72 6.21
CA PRO A 133 -6.03 -4.94 6.22
C PRO A 133 -6.19 -3.63 5.47
N SER A 134 -5.42 -2.64 5.88
CA SER A 134 -5.32 -1.33 5.24
C SER A 134 -3.86 -0.89 5.16
N GLY A 135 -3.56 0.03 4.26
CA GLY A 135 -2.22 0.52 4.08
C GLY A 135 -2.14 1.51 2.93
N ILE A 136 -1.43 2.60 3.16
CA ILE A 136 -1.11 3.60 2.15
C ILE A 136 0.39 3.82 2.20
N ILE A 137 1.02 3.84 1.03
CA ILE A 137 2.40 4.29 0.91
C ILE A 137 2.49 5.45 -0.09
N GLY A 138 3.26 6.45 0.30
CA GLY A 138 3.59 7.61 -0.51
C GLY A 138 5.09 7.80 -0.55
N ILE A 139 5.66 7.98 -1.74
CA ILE A 139 7.08 8.31 -1.85
C ILE A 139 7.24 9.45 -2.83
N ALA A 140 7.92 10.50 -2.41
CA ALA A 140 8.24 11.63 -3.26
C ALA A 140 9.66 12.12 -3.00
N ASP A 141 10.31 12.61 -4.06
CA ASP A 141 11.58 13.30 -3.95
C ASP A 141 11.36 14.78 -4.27
N SER A 142 11.88 15.63 -3.41
CA SER A 142 11.93 17.08 -3.55
C SER A 142 13.34 17.55 -3.85
N VAL A 143 13.46 18.65 -4.60
CA VAL A 143 14.73 19.34 -4.82
C VAL A 143 15.11 20.29 -3.67
N GLY A 144 14.30 20.34 -2.60
CA GLY A 144 14.62 21.03 -1.36
C GLY A 144 14.18 22.50 -1.29
N ASP A 145 13.59 23.05 -2.35
CA ASP A 145 12.87 24.33 -2.33
C ASP A 145 11.58 24.21 -1.50
N LYS A 146 11.16 25.28 -0.83
CA LYS A 146 9.99 25.26 0.07
C LYS A 146 8.68 24.89 -0.65
N ASN A 147 8.41 25.48 -1.80
CA ASN A 147 7.17 25.23 -2.54
C ASN A 147 7.18 23.81 -3.14
N ASP A 148 8.32 23.40 -3.70
CA ASP A 148 8.46 22.03 -4.20
C ASP A 148 8.31 21.00 -3.07
N LEU A 149 8.92 21.23 -1.91
CA LEU A 149 8.82 20.34 -0.75
C LEU A 149 7.38 20.14 -0.28
N ILE A 150 6.61 21.23 -0.17
CA ILE A 150 5.18 21.17 0.18
C ILE A 150 4.40 20.38 -0.88
N ASN A 151 4.62 20.68 -2.17
CA ASN A 151 3.94 20.01 -3.27
C ASN A 151 4.26 18.50 -3.32
N LYS A 152 5.53 18.13 -3.13
CA LYS A 152 5.97 16.73 -3.09
C LYS A 152 5.45 16.00 -1.86
N THR A 153 5.36 16.67 -0.71
CA THR A 153 4.71 16.12 0.48
C THR A 153 3.24 15.81 0.20
N LYS A 154 2.50 16.75 -0.39
CA LYS A 154 1.11 16.53 -0.78
C LYS A 154 0.96 15.40 -1.80
N LEU A 155 1.89 15.29 -2.74
CA LEU A 155 1.91 14.20 -3.73
C LEU A 155 2.17 12.83 -3.08
N ALA A 156 3.05 12.76 -2.08
CA ALA A 156 3.29 11.52 -1.34
C ALA A 156 2.00 11.09 -0.60
N ILE A 157 1.33 12.00 0.09
CA ILE A 157 0.10 11.72 0.83
C ILE A 157 -1.03 11.33 -0.12
N ASN A 158 -1.23 12.13 -1.17
CA ASN A 158 -2.26 11.94 -2.20
C ASN A 158 -1.70 11.15 -3.39
N ASN A 159 -1.08 10.00 -3.14
CA ASN A 159 -0.46 9.18 -4.17
C ASN A 159 -1.46 8.85 -5.30
N PRO A 160 -1.24 9.31 -6.55
CA PRO A 160 -2.18 9.12 -7.66
C PRO A 160 -2.47 7.67 -8.00
N LEU A 161 -1.57 6.75 -7.63
CA LEU A 161 -1.74 5.32 -7.86
C LEU A 161 -2.69 4.67 -6.84
N LEU A 162 -2.86 5.28 -5.66
CA LEU A 162 -3.68 4.74 -4.57
C LEU A 162 -4.99 5.50 -4.38
N GLU A 163 -5.00 6.82 -4.61
CA GLU A 163 -6.13 7.74 -4.37
C GLU A 163 -6.81 7.50 -3.00
N PRO A 164 -6.05 7.59 -1.89
CA PRO A 164 -6.61 7.31 -0.59
C PRO A 164 -7.57 8.41 -0.14
N ASP A 165 -8.58 8.02 0.65
CA ASP A 165 -9.35 8.97 1.46
C ASP A 165 -8.51 9.31 2.70
N THR A 166 -7.69 10.35 2.58
CA THR A 166 -6.71 10.76 3.60
C THR A 166 -7.36 11.14 4.93
N LYS A 167 -8.65 11.49 4.93
CA LYS A 167 -9.42 11.82 6.14
C LYS A 167 -9.81 10.58 6.95
N LYS A 168 -9.67 9.38 6.39
CA LYS A 168 -9.85 8.11 7.10
C LYS A 168 -8.53 7.50 7.59
N ILE A 169 -7.44 8.25 7.54
CA ILE A 169 -6.15 7.83 8.11
C ILE A 169 -6.20 8.11 9.61
N ASP A 170 -6.11 7.05 10.40
CA ASP A 170 -6.15 7.07 11.86
C ASP A 170 -4.73 7.05 12.48
N GLN A 171 -3.76 6.45 11.80
CA GLN A 171 -2.35 6.45 12.21
C GLN A 171 -1.45 6.67 11.00
N CYS A 172 -0.42 7.50 11.12
CA CYS A 172 0.54 7.68 10.04
C CYS A 172 1.95 8.01 10.52
N ILE A 173 2.90 7.66 9.66
CA ILE A 173 4.32 7.95 9.81
C ILE A 173 4.77 8.75 8.60
N VAL A 174 5.49 9.84 8.85
CA VAL A 174 6.28 10.51 7.81
C VAL A 174 7.77 10.39 8.13
N SER A 175 8.53 9.84 7.19
CA SER A 175 9.98 9.80 7.26
C SER A 175 10.58 10.73 6.23
N ILE A 176 11.54 11.54 6.68
CA ILE A 176 12.18 12.59 5.89
C ILE A 176 13.67 12.25 5.83
N SER A 177 14.19 12.00 4.64
CA SER A 177 15.62 11.78 4.42
C SER A 177 16.22 12.94 3.66
N GLY A 178 17.34 13.48 4.14
CA GLY A 178 18.12 14.52 3.46
C GLY A 178 19.59 14.41 3.81
N ASP A 179 20.43 15.22 3.18
CA ASP A 179 21.84 15.32 3.53
C ASP A 179 22.02 16.04 4.89
N HIS A 180 23.26 16.09 5.39
CA HIS A 180 23.65 16.70 6.67
C HIS A 180 23.15 18.13 6.85
N ASP A 181 22.93 18.86 5.76
CA ASP A 181 22.50 20.26 5.74
C ASP A 181 20.96 20.43 5.80
N ILE A 182 20.18 19.36 6.02
CA ILE A 182 18.73 19.48 6.14
C ILE A 182 18.34 20.32 7.36
N SER A 183 17.67 21.45 7.11
CA SER A 183 17.24 22.35 8.17
C SER A 183 15.96 21.87 8.86
N LEU A 184 15.84 22.17 10.17
CA LEU A 184 14.62 21.93 10.94
C LEU A 184 13.39 22.60 10.31
N SER A 185 13.55 23.75 9.67
CA SER A 185 12.46 24.43 8.96
C SER A 185 11.91 23.62 7.79
N LYS A 186 12.73 22.85 7.08
CA LYS A 186 12.26 21.96 5.99
C LYS A 186 11.49 20.78 6.57
N ILE A 187 11.97 20.20 7.67
CA ILE A 187 11.29 19.13 8.40
C ILE A 187 9.91 19.60 8.88
N ASP A 188 9.85 20.76 9.52
CA ASP A 188 8.61 21.37 10.02
C ASP A 188 7.58 21.62 8.91
N ASN A 189 8.01 22.10 7.74
CA ASN A 189 7.11 22.26 6.59
C ASN A 189 6.49 20.93 6.14
N VAL A 190 7.26 19.83 6.13
CA VAL A 190 6.74 18.50 5.77
C VAL A 190 5.74 18.02 6.82
N VAL A 191 6.12 18.04 8.11
CA VAL A 191 5.26 17.58 9.21
C VAL A 191 3.96 18.38 9.27
N SER A 192 4.04 19.71 9.18
CA SER A 192 2.86 20.58 9.16
C SER A 192 1.98 20.31 7.94
N THR A 193 2.57 20.05 6.77
CA THR A 193 1.80 19.70 5.57
C THR A 193 1.06 18.38 5.77
N VAL A 194 1.72 17.34 6.30
CA VAL A 194 1.08 16.05 6.59
C VAL A 194 -0.08 16.23 7.57
N SER A 195 0.16 16.94 8.68
CA SER A 195 -0.84 17.20 9.71
C SER A 195 -2.11 17.90 9.17
N ASN A 196 -1.97 18.76 8.16
CA ASN A 196 -3.10 19.47 7.54
C ASN A 196 -3.89 18.60 6.55
N GLU A 197 -3.22 17.64 5.90
CA GLU A 197 -3.83 16.80 4.86
C GLU A 197 -4.57 15.59 5.46
N VAL A 198 -4.09 15.03 6.58
CA VAL A 198 -4.74 13.91 7.29
C VAL A 198 -5.88 14.37 8.21
N SER A 199 -6.51 13.44 8.94
CA SER A 199 -7.50 13.76 9.98
C SER A 199 -6.86 14.49 11.16
N SER A 200 -7.58 15.42 11.80
CA SER A 200 -7.11 16.08 13.02
C SER A 200 -6.91 15.12 14.19
N ASP A 201 -7.59 13.97 14.15
CA ASP A 201 -7.53 12.94 15.20
C ASP A 201 -6.49 11.86 14.89
N ALA A 202 -5.75 11.98 13.77
CA ALA A 202 -4.75 11.00 13.37
C ALA A 202 -3.51 11.06 14.27
N ASP A 203 -3.03 9.90 14.72
CA ASP A 203 -1.74 9.80 15.41
C ASP A 203 -0.60 9.89 14.39
N LEU A 204 -0.01 11.08 14.26
CA LEU A 204 1.12 11.36 13.38
C LEU A 204 2.45 11.19 14.12
N LYS A 205 3.27 10.24 13.65
CA LYS A 205 4.69 10.13 14.01
C LYS A 205 5.56 10.65 12.88
N PHE A 206 6.72 11.22 13.21
CA PHE A 206 7.69 11.62 12.20
C PHE A 206 9.11 11.18 12.57
N GLY A 207 9.89 10.87 11.54
CA GLY A 207 11.30 10.51 11.64
C GLY A 207 12.14 11.33 10.67
N ALA A 208 13.39 11.58 11.04
CA ALA A 208 14.35 12.25 10.18
C ALA A 208 15.63 11.41 10.08
N MET A 209 16.11 11.24 8.84
CA MET A 209 17.24 10.38 8.50
C MET A 209 18.24 11.19 7.69
N ILE A 210 19.53 10.95 7.95
CA ILE A 210 20.60 11.54 7.15
C ILE A 210 21.04 10.53 6.09
N ASP A 211 20.98 10.94 4.83
CA ASP A 211 21.49 10.19 3.68
C ASP A 211 22.43 11.12 2.89
N PRO A 212 23.75 10.99 3.10
CA PRO A 212 24.76 11.86 2.46
C PRO A 212 24.77 11.76 0.94
N THR A 213 24.11 10.76 0.35
CA THR A 213 24.07 10.57 -1.10
C THR A 213 23.01 11.45 -1.79
N LEU A 214 22.13 12.10 -1.01
CA LEU A 214 21.03 12.91 -1.55
C LEU A 214 21.44 14.32 -1.95
N GLY A 215 22.54 14.86 -1.40
CA GLY A 215 22.91 16.27 -1.57
C GLY A 215 21.74 17.19 -1.22
N ASN A 216 21.32 18.04 -2.17
CA ASN A 216 20.21 18.97 -1.94
C ASN A 216 18.81 18.34 -1.97
N LYS A 217 18.68 17.06 -2.36
CA LYS A 217 17.39 16.39 -2.47
C LYS A 217 16.86 15.97 -1.10
N ILE A 218 15.54 15.99 -0.97
CA ILE A 218 14.85 15.49 0.21
C ILE A 218 13.89 14.39 -0.22
N LYS A 219 14.03 13.21 0.35
CA LYS A 219 13.12 12.09 0.15
C LYS A 219 12.07 12.08 1.25
N ILE A 220 10.81 12.00 0.87
CA ILE A 220 9.67 11.91 1.77
C ILE A 220 9.05 10.54 1.58
N LEU A 221 8.95 9.79 2.68
CA LEU A 221 8.20 8.55 2.76
C LEU A 221 7.01 8.79 3.69
N PHE A 222 5.81 8.58 3.19
CA PHE A 222 4.58 8.58 3.96
C PHE A 222 4.06 7.14 4.06
N LEU A 223 3.74 6.71 5.27
CA LEU A 223 3.08 5.45 5.55
C LEU A 223 1.82 5.73 6.36
N GLY A 224 0.67 5.37 5.82
CA GLY A 224 -0.62 5.57 6.47
C GLY A 224 -1.32 4.25 6.72
N LYS A 225 -2.07 4.20 7.81
CA LYS A 225 -3.05 3.16 8.11
C LYS A 225 -4.45 3.73 7.98
N GLY A 226 -5.32 2.95 7.33
CA GLY A 226 -6.66 3.41 6.95
C GLY A 226 -6.66 4.29 5.70
N PRO A 227 -7.76 4.35 4.91
CA PRO A 227 -8.89 3.42 4.90
C PRO A 227 -8.53 2.07 4.25
N ILE A 228 -9.46 1.11 4.33
CA ILE A 228 -9.43 -0.09 3.50
C ILE A 228 -9.46 0.33 2.02
N SER A 229 -8.59 -0.26 1.20
CA SER A 229 -8.53 0.06 -0.23
C SER A 229 -9.90 -0.14 -0.90
N PRO A 230 -10.39 0.84 -1.70
CA PRO A 230 -11.61 0.68 -2.48
C PRO A 230 -11.58 -0.54 -3.41
N LEU A 231 -10.39 -0.95 -3.86
CA LEU A 231 -10.19 -2.13 -4.70
C LEU A 231 -10.51 -3.42 -3.94
N LEU A 232 -10.08 -3.49 -2.67
CA LEU A 232 -10.40 -4.62 -1.81
C LEU A 232 -11.90 -4.64 -1.48
N LEU A 233 -12.49 -3.49 -1.14
CA LEU A 233 -13.94 -3.40 -0.89
C LEU A 233 -14.76 -3.85 -2.12
N LYS A 234 -14.37 -3.43 -3.32
CA LYS A 234 -15.00 -3.86 -4.57
C LYS A 234 -14.90 -5.37 -4.76
N ALA A 235 -13.74 -5.97 -4.49
CA ALA A 235 -13.55 -7.40 -4.60
C ALA A 235 -14.43 -8.16 -3.59
N LEU A 236 -14.48 -7.73 -2.32
CA LEU A 236 -15.30 -8.35 -1.28
C LEU A 236 -16.80 -8.28 -1.63
N ASN A 237 -17.29 -7.10 -2.04
CA ASN A 237 -18.71 -6.90 -2.37
C ASN A 237 -19.15 -7.68 -3.62
N SER A 238 -18.25 -7.98 -4.56
CA SER A 238 -18.62 -8.79 -5.72
C SER A 238 -18.86 -10.26 -5.35
N GLU A 239 -18.38 -10.70 -4.19
CA GLU A 239 -18.66 -12.04 -3.65
C GLU A 239 -19.99 -12.09 -2.92
N GLU A 240 -20.28 -11.10 -2.07
CA GLU A 240 -21.56 -11.02 -1.35
C GLU A 240 -22.73 -11.03 -2.35
N ARG A 241 -22.65 -10.23 -3.41
CA ARG A 241 -23.68 -10.28 -4.47
C ARG A 241 -23.77 -11.62 -5.19
N MET A 242 -22.66 -12.34 -5.35
CA MET A 242 -22.66 -13.62 -6.05
C MET A 242 -23.22 -14.73 -5.14
N ASN A 243 -22.90 -14.69 -3.85
CA ASN A 243 -23.46 -15.57 -2.83
C ASN A 243 -24.95 -15.30 -2.64
N ASP A 244 -25.39 -14.04 -2.61
CA ASP A 244 -26.80 -13.67 -2.54
C ASP A 244 -27.57 -14.19 -3.77
N ILE A 245 -26.98 -14.08 -4.97
CA ILE A 245 -27.57 -14.63 -6.20
C ILE A 245 -27.59 -16.17 -6.19
N GLU A 246 -26.54 -16.82 -5.66
CA GLU A 246 -26.50 -18.28 -5.52
C GLU A 246 -27.48 -18.79 -4.46
N GLU A 247 -27.68 -18.07 -3.35
CA GLU A 247 -28.71 -18.37 -2.34
C GLU A 247 -30.12 -18.17 -2.92
N ASP A 248 -30.37 -17.07 -3.63
CA ASP A 248 -31.65 -16.82 -4.33
C ASP A 248 -31.92 -17.86 -5.44
N MET A 249 -30.87 -18.32 -6.15
CA MET A 249 -30.99 -19.42 -7.11
C MET A 249 -31.10 -20.79 -6.43
N GLY A 250 -30.57 -20.96 -5.23
CA GLY A 250 -30.72 -22.16 -4.38
C GLY A 250 -32.17 -22.40 -3.94
N TYR A 251 -32.98 -21.34 -3.83
CA TYR A 251 -34.42 -21.44 -3.56
C TYR A 251 -35.27 -21.85 -4.78
N LYS A 252 -34.73 -21.82 -6.01
CA LYS A 252 -35.44 -22.33 -7.21
C LYS A 252 -35.39 -23.84 -7.38
N ASN A 253 -34.62 -24.58 -6.57
CA ASN A 253 -34.59 -26.04 -6.60
C ASN A 253 -35.68 -26.73 -5.75
N VAL A 254 -36.60 -25.98 -5.14
CA VAL A 254 -37.79 -26.56 -4.49
C VAL A 254 -38.92 -26.85 -5.51
N ILE A 255 -38.91 -26.24 -6.69
CA ILE A 255 -39.98 -26.44 -7.69
C ILE A 255 -39.79 -27.72 -8.53
N ASN A 256 -38.57 -28.23 -8.69
CA ASN A 256 -38.33 -29.54 -9.33
C ASN A 256 -38.58 -30.75 -8.39
N ARG A 257 -39.18 -30.51 -7.21
CA ARG A 257 -39.58 -31.57 -6.28
C ARG A 257 -41.09 -31.65 -6.04
N LEU A 258 -41.88 -30.86 -6.77
CA LEU A 258 -43.35 -30.87 -6.64
C LEU A 258 -44.13 -30.95 -7.97
N PHE A 259 -43.48 -31.11 -9.13
CA PHE A 259 -44.13 -31.49 -10.38
C PHE A 259 -43.25 -32.43 -11.21
#